data_AF-A0A699QI91-F1
#
_entry.id   AF-A0A699QI91-F1
#
_cell.length_a   1.000
_cell.length_b   1.000
_cell.length_c   1.000
_cell.angle_alpha   90.00
_cell.angle_beta   90.00
_cell.angle_gamma   90.00
#
_symmetry.space_group_name_H-M   'P 1'
#
loop_
_entity.id
_entity.type
_entity.pdbx_description
1 polymer ?
#
loop_
_entity_poly.entity_id
_entity_poly.type
_entity_poly.pdbx_seq_one_letter_code
_entity_poly.pdbx_strand_id
1 'polypeptide(L)'
;MLAVVYAFEKFRSYLIMNKCIVHTDHSALKYLFAKKDAKARLLRWVLLLQEFDFNVLDMKGAENLAADHQSRLKKPYENVLDLKEINETFPLETLSMVTFRGDSSAPWFADFANYHAGNFIVKGMSSQQKNKFFKT
;
A
#
# COMPACT_ATOMS: atom_id res chain seq x y z
N MET A 1 -3.64 -1.76 9.89
CA MET A 1 -3.12 -1.85 8.50
C MET A 1 -2.24 -0.68 8.11
N LEU A 2 -2.71 0.57 8.27
CA LEU A 2 -1.95 1.76 7.87
C LEU A 2 -0.55 1.86 8.50
N ALA A 3 -0.42 1.53 9.79
CA ALA A 3 0.87 1.50 10.48
C ALA A 3 1.88 0.52 9.85
N VAL A 4 1.40 -0.63 9.35
CA VAL A 4 2.24 -1.63 8.68
C VAL A 4 2.73 -1.07 7.36
N VAL A 5 1.82 -0.58 6.51
CA VAL A 5 2.16 0.06 5.24
C VAL A 5 3.20 1.18 5.45
N TYR A 6 2.96 2.06 6.42
CA TYR A 6 3.87 3.15 6.75
C TYR A 6 5.26 2.64 7.15
N ALA A 7 5.35 1.60 7.97
CA ALA A 7 6.62 1.00 8.35
C ALA A 7 7.34 0.40 7.13
N PHE A 8 6.64 -0.32 6.26
CA PHE A 8 7.23 -0.89 5.04
C PHE A 8 7.77 0.17 4.09
N GLU A 9 7.03 1.27 3.91
CA GLU A 9 7.49 2.39 3.10
C GLU A 9 8.71 3.07 3.74
N LYS A 10 8.65 3.34 5.06
CA LYS A 10 9.72 4.02 5.78
C LYS A 10 11.02 3.22 5.82
N PHE A 11 10.92 1.90 5.94
CA PHE A 11 12.06 0.99 6.01
C PHE A 11 12.32 0.26 4.68
N ARG A 12 11.75 0.73 3.57
CA ARG A 12 11.82 0.07 2.26
C ARG A 12 13.24 -0.33 1.86
N SER A 13 14.22 0.56 2.03
CA SER A 13 15.62 0.29 1.68
C SER A 13 16.24 -0.88 2.45
N TYR A 14 15.71 -1.21 3.62
CA TYR A 14 16.18 -2.32 4.46
C TYR A 14 15.40 -3.61 4.17
N LEU A 15 14.13 -3.49 3.79
CA LEU A 15 13.22 -4.61 3.60
C LEU A 15 13.23 -5.16 2.17
N ILE A 16 13.60 -4.34 1.18
CA ILE A 16 13.65 -4.78 -0.20
C ILE A 16 14.67 -5.92 -0.34
N MET A 17 14.27 -6.99 -1.04
CA MET A 17 15.05 -8.23 -1.22
C MET A 17 15.37 -9.03 0.05
N ASN A 18 14.87 -8.63 1.23
CA ASN A 18 15.09 -9.33 2.48
C ASN A 18 13.79 -9.94 3.00
N LYS A 19 13.87 -11.15 3.54
CA LYS A 19 12.75 -11.77 4.27
C LYS A 19 12.57 -11.09 5.61
N CYS A 20 11.37 -10.59 5.89
CA CYS A 20 11.06 -10.01 7.20
C CYS A 20 9.84 -10.67 7.87
N ILE A 21 9.74 -10.48 9.18
CA ILE A 21 8.63 -10.98 9.99
C ILE A 21 7.91 -9.80 10.60
N VAL A 22 6.62 -9.70 10.33
CA VAL A 22 5.75 -8.65 10.85
C VAL A 22 5.00 -9.21 12.03
N HIS A 23 5.39 -8.77 13.22
CA HIS A 23 4.66 -9.02 14.45
C HIS A 23 3.52 -8.00 14.58
N THR A 24 2.29 -8.48 14.73
CA THR A 24 1.10 -7.63 14.80
C THR A 24 0.07 -8.23 15.75
N ASP A 25 -0.71 -7.39 16.42
CA ASP A 25 -1.88 -7.79 17.20
C ASP A 25 -3.16 -7.84 16.37
N HIS A 26 -3.03 -7.69 15.05
CA HIS A 26 -4.14 -7.66 14.11
C HIS A 26 -4.10 -8.87 13.17
N SER A 27 -4.59 -10.00 13.68
CA SER A 27 -4.66 -11.31 13.02
C SER A 27 -5.24 -11.29 11.59
N ALA A 28 -6.16 -10.36 11.28
CA ALA A 28 -6.73 -10.24 9.93
C ALA A 28 -5.69 -9.85 8.85
N LEU A 29 -4.50 -9.36 9.22
CA LEU A 29 -3.40 -9.14 8.26
C LEU A 29 -2.85 -10.46 7.68
N LYS A 30 -2.96 -11.57 8.41
CA LYS A 30 -2.56 -12.89 7.93
C LYS A 30 -3.33 -13.33 6.68
N TYR A 31 -4.57 -12.86 6.55
CA TYR A 31 -5.47 -13.20 5.44
C TYR A 31 -5.51 -12.10 4.37
N LEU A 32 -4.61 -11.11 4.44
CA LEU A 32 -4.62 -9.94 3.57
C LEU A 32 -4.59 -10.33 2.09
N PHE A 33 -3.67 -11.23 1.71
CA PHE A 33 -3.50 -11.69 0.32
C PHE A 33 -4.55 -12.73 -0.12
N ALA A 34 -5.27 -13.34 0.83
CA ALA A 34 -6.29 -14.36 0.52
C ALA A 34 -7.65 -13.75 0.17
N LYS A 35 -7.85 -12.45 0.42
CA LYS A 35 -9.13 -11.78 0.26
C LYS A 35 -9.37 -11.40 -1.20
N LYS A 36 -10.29 -12.11 -1.87
CA LYS A 36 -10.67 -11.88 -3.27
C LYS A 36 -11.44 -10.57 -3.50
N ASP A 37 -12.35 -10.22 -2.60
CA ASP A 37 -13.20 -9.01 -2.72
C ASP A 37 -12.71 -7.90 -1.78
N ALA A 38 -11.57 -7.31 -2.13
CA ALA A 38 -10.98 -6.20 -1.39
C ALA A 38 -11.53 -4.86 -1.89
N LYS A 39 -11.85 -3.94 -0.95
CA LYS A 39 -12.13 -2.53 -1.30
C LYS A 39 -10.91 -1.93 -2.02
N ALA A 40 -11.12 -0.96 -2.93
CA ALA A 40 -10.06 -0.33 -3.72
C ALA A 40 -8.83 0.08 -2.88
N ARG A 41 -9.08 0.72 -1.73
CA ARG A 41 -8.02 1.14 -0.80
C ARG A 41 -7.22 -0.02 -0.22
N LEU A 42 -7.90 -1.12 0.10
CA LEU A 42 -7.26 -2.33 0.60
C LEU A 42 -6.41 -2.99 -0.50
N LEU A 43 -6.93 -3.03 -1.72
CA LEU A 43 -6.22 -3.58 -2.87
C LEU A 43 -4.95 -2.79 -3.21
N ARG A 44 -4.98 -1.45 -3.10
CA ARG A 44 -3.76 -0.61 -3.20
C ARG A 44 -2.71 -1.04 -2.17
N TRP A 45 -3.08 -1.20 -0.90
CA TRP A 45 -2.13 -1.65 0.11
C TRP A 45 -1.61 -3.06 -0.14
N VAL A 46 -2.44 -3.97 -0.64
CA VAL A 46 -2.01 -5.32 -1.06
C VAL A 46 -0.95 -5.21 -2.16
N LEU A 47 -1.19 -4.38 -3.19
CA LEU A 47 -0.25 -4.16 -4.28
C LEU A 47 1.05 -3.48 -3.83
N LEU A 48 1.03 -2.68 -2.76
CA LEU A 48 2.23 -2.12 -2.16
C LEU A 48 3.04 -3.19 -1.44
N LEU A 49 2.34 -3.97 -0.62
CA LEU A 49 2.96 -4.96 0.24
C LEU A 49 3.47 -6.18 -0.54
N GLN A 50 2.92 -6.45 -1.73
CA GLN A 50 3.39 -7.55 -2.60
C GLN A 50 4.85 -7.40 -3.05
N GLU A 51 5.42 -6.18 -2.98
CA GLU A 51 6.83 -5.93 -3.33
C GLU A 51 7.78 -6.58 -2.31
N PHE A 52 7.31 -6.84 -1.10
CA PHE A 52 8.13 -7.32 0.01
C PHE A 52 7.88 -8.80 0.30
N ASP A 53 8.93 -9.52 0.66
CA ASP A 53 8.83 -10.90 1.15
C ASP A 53 8.72 -10.90 2.67
N PHE A 54 7.50 -11.09 3.20
CA PHE A 54 7.27 -11.07 4.63
C PHE A 54 6.25 -12.08 5.12
N ASN A 55 6.45 -12.52 6.36
CA ASN A 55 5.51 -13.37 7.08
C ASN A 55 4.83 -12.59 8.20
N VAL A 56 3.53 -12.82 8.41
CA VAL A 56 2.76 -12.19 9.49
C VAL A 56 2.63 -13.16 10.66
N LEU A 57 3.09 -12.72 11.84
CA LEU A 57 2.91 -13.43 13.11
C LEU A 57 1.97 -12.62 14.00
N ASP A 58 0.89 -13.29 14.44
CA ASP A 58 -0.06 -12.73 15.39
C ASP A 58 0.55 -12.78 16.79
N MET A 59 0.59 -11.63 17.46
CA MET A 59 1.04 -11.48 18.84
C MET A 59 -0.09 -10.91 19.69
N LYS A 60 -0.14 -11.27 20.97
CA LYS A 60 -1.13 -10.65 21.86
C LYS A 60 -0.84 -9.17 21.97
N GLY A 61 -1.87 -8.32 21.98
CA GLY A 61 -1.70 -6.87 22.17
C GLY A 61 -0.92 -6.51 23.44
N ALA A 62 -1.06 -7.33 24.49
CA ALA A 62 -0.29 -7.19 25.74
C ALA A 62 1.22 -7.43 25.60
N GLU A 63 1.66 -8.13 24.56
CA GLU A 63 3.07 -8.35 24.23
C GLU A 63 3.58 -7.31 23.22
N ASN A 64 2.67 -6.65 22.49
CA ASN A 64 2.98 -5.61 21.51
C ASN A 64 3.16 -4.21 22.13
N LEU A 65 3.69 -4.14 23.35
CA LEU A 65 3.78 -2.89 24.13
C LEU A 65 4.62 -1.81 23.45
N ALA A 66 5.70 -2.21 22.77
CA ALA A 66 6.58 -1.25 22.09
C ALA A 66 5.83 -0.49 20.98
N ALA A 67 5.09 -1.20 20.13
CA ALA A 67 4.31 -0.59 19.06
C ALA A 67 3.10 0.16 19.61
N ASP A 68 2.42 -0.38 20.63
CA ASP A 68 1.28 0.28 21.27
C ASP A 68 1.69 1.62 21.91
N HIS A 69 2.77 1.63 22.69
CA HIS A 69 3.34 2.86 23.25
C HIS A 69 3.74 3.84 22.15
N GLN A 70 4.45 3.39 21.11
CA GLN A 70 4.83 4.28 20.00
C GLN A 70 3.63 4.87 19.26
N SER A 71 2.56 4.10 19.09
CA SER A 71 1.34 4.58 18.43
C SER A 71 0.55 5.60 19.27
N ARG A 72 0.71 5.56 20.60
CA ARG A 72 0.02 6.45 21.56
C ARG A 72 0.81 7.71 21.91
N LEU A 73 2.08 7.79 21.50
CA LEU A 73 2.89 8.99 21.73
C LEU A 73 2.31 10.18 20.96
N LYS A 74 1.82 11.18 21.69
CA LYS A 74 1.44 12.49 21.11
C LYS A 74 2.69 13.19 20.61
N LYS A 75 2.72 13.61 19.34
CA LYS A 75 3.79 14.48 18.86
C LYS A 75 3.43 15.94 19.15
N PRO A 76 4.18 16.66 20.00
CA PRO A 76 3.82 18.04 20.38
C PRO A 76 3.96 19.07 19.22
N TYR A 77 4.55 18.68 18.09
CA TYR A 77 4.82 19.53 16.92
C TYR A 77 4.02 19.14 15.66
N GLU A 78 2.99 18.29 15.80
CA GLU A 78 2.19 17.74 14.69
C GLU A 78 1.19 18.74 14.06
N ASN A 79 1.17 20.00 14.50
CA ASN A 79 0.44 21.07 13.82
C ASN A 79 1.25 21.67 12.64
N VAL A 80 2.56 21.37 12.53
CA VAL A 80 3.46 21.95 11.51
C VAL A 80 4.08 20.89 10.62
N LEU A 81 4.38 19.71 11.17
CA LEU A 81 4.63 18.52 10.37
C LEU A 81 3.27 17.92 10.08
N ASP A 82 2.61 18.49 9.08
CA ASP A 82 1.63 17.83 8.23
C ASP A 82 1.61 16.32 8.55
N LEU A 83 0.49 15.87 9.13
CA LEU A 83 -0.19 14.71 8.58
C LEU A 83 -0.37 15.01 7.08
N LYS A 84 0.73 15.03 6.31
CA LYS A 84 0.73 14.76 4.90
C LYS A 84 0.08 13.41 4.93
N GLU A 85 -1.23 13.41 4.70
CA GLU A 85 -2.06 12.24 4.47
C GLU A 85 -1.11 11.27 3.83
N ILE A 86 -0.83 10.12 4.47
CA ILE A 86 0.08 9.11 3.91
C ILE A 86 -0.27 9.08 2.44
N ASN A 87 0.60 9.67 1.63
CA ASN A 87 0.14 10.16 0.36
C ASN A 87 -0.21 8.87 -0.34
N GLU A 88 -1.48 8.68 -0.70
CA GLU A 88 -1.88 7.44 -1.37
C GLU A 88 -1.12 7.26 -2.69
N THR A 89 -0.32 8.27 -3.07
CA THR A 89 0.72 8.24 -4.09
C THR A 89 1.94 7.42 -3.64
N PHE A 90 2.13 6.25 -4.24
CA PHE A 90 3.30 5.41 -3.96
C PHE A 90 4.59 6.09 -4.45
N PRO A 91 5.77 5.79 -3.85
CA PRO A 91 7.04 6.36 -4.29
C PRO A 91 7.37 6.14 -5.78
N LEU A 92 6.92 5.01 -6.34
CA LEU A 92 7.09 4.70 -7.76
C LEU A 92 6.15 5.52 -8.66
N GLU A 93 5.05 6.05 -8.14
CA GLU A 93 4.18 6.96 -8.89
C GLU A 93 4.89 8.27 -9.17
N THR A 94 5.62 8.80 -8.19
CA THR A 94 6.46 10.00 -8.39
C THR A 94 7.51 9.77 -9.48
N LEU A 95 8.13 8.59 -9.54
CA LEU A 95 9.06 8.23 -10.61
C LEU A 95 8.34 8.07 -11.97
N SER A 96 7.15 7.47 -11.99
CA SER A 96 6.33 7.34 -13.20
C SER A 96 5.83 8.70 -13.73
N MET A 97 5.53 9.63 -12.83
CA MET A 97 5.15 11.02 -13.12
C MET A 97 6.33 11.83 -13.68
N VAL A 98 7.57 11.50 -13.29
CA VAL A 98 8.78 12.15 -13.80
C VAL A 98 9.19 11.56 -15.16
N THR A 99 8.96 10.26 -15.39
CA THR A 99 9.27 9.61 -16.67
C THR A 99 8.23 9.90 -17.76
N PHE A 100 6.95 10.04 -17.41
CA PHE A 100 5.90 10.59 -18.28
C PHE A 100 5.84 12.10 -18.11
N ARG A 101 6.69 12.81 -18.85
CA ARG A 101 6.80 14.27 -18.87
C ARG A 101 5.49 14.93 -19.37
N GLY A 102 4.48 15.07 -18.51
CA GLY A 102 3.33 15.96 -18.73
C GLY A 102 1.93 15.36 -18.66
N ASP A 103 1.77 14.04 -18.60
CA ASP A 103 0.45 13.42 -18.46
C ASP A 103 0.25 13.01 -17.01
N SER A 104 -0.65 13.69 -16.30
CA SER A 104 -1.06 13.41 -14.92
C SER A 104 -1.89 12.14 -14.82
N SER A 105 -1.51 11.07 -15.52
CA SER A 105 -2.22 9.80 -15.51
C SER A 105 -1.93 9.09 -14.20
N ALA A 106 -2.99 8.57 -13.58
CA ALA A 106 -2.89 7.71 -12.41
C ALA A 106 -1.85 6.58 -12.62
N PRO A 107 -1.28 6.04 -11.54
CA PRO A 107 -0.27 4.98 -11.58
C PRO A 107 -0.67 3.82 -12.47
N TRP A 108 0.31 3.10 -13.04
CA TRP A 108 0.05 1.99 -13.97
C TRP A 108 -0.87 0.90 -13.41
N PHE A 109 -0.94 0.73 -12.08
CA PHE A 109 -1.81 -0.23 -11.41
C PHE A 109 -3.10 0.38 -10.83
N ALA A 110 -3.24 1.71 -10.81
CA ALA A 110 -4.40 2.37 -10.22
C ALA A 110 -5.69 2.02 -10.96
N ASP A 111 -5.61 1.94 -12.28
CA ASP A 111 -6.72 1.51 -13.13
C ASP A 111 -7.11 0.05 -12.84
N PHE A 112 -6.12 -0.81 -12.62
CA PHE A 112 -6.35 -2.21 -12.26
C PHE A 112 -7.03 -2.33 -10.90
N ALA A 113 -6.55 -1.58 -9.90
CA ALA A 113 -7.15 -1.56 -8.57
C ALA A 113 -8.59 -1.02 -8.59
N ASN A 114 -8.84 0.04 -9.36
CA ASN A 114 -10.17 0.63 -9.51
C ASN A 114 -11.14 -0.31 -10.25
N TYR A 115 -10.66 -1.02 -11.29
CA TYR A 115 -11.44 -2.02 -12.01
C TYR A 115 -11.85 -3.18 -11.09
N HIS A 116 -10.90 -3.78 -10.38
CA HIS A 116 -11.22 -4.91 -9.49
C HIS A 116 -12.13 -4.52 -8.32
N ALA A 117 -12.05 -3.28 -7.83
CA ALA A 117 -12.85 -2.84 -6.70
C ALA A 117 -14.27 -2.39 -7.05
N GLY A 118 -14.52 -1.98 -8.30
CA GLY A 118 -15.81 -1.36 -8.67
C GLY A 118 -16.17 -1.42 -10.15
N ASN A 119 -15.49 -2.25 -10.94
CA ASN A 119 -15.63 -2.36 -12.40
C ASN A 119 -15.45 -1.01 -13.13
N PHE A 120 -14.68 -0.08 -12.55
CA PHE A 120 -14.37 1.20 -13.17
C PHE A 120 -13.39 1.00 -14.34
N ILE A 121 -13.80 1.40 -15.54
CA ILE A 121 -12.96 1.36 -16.74
C ILE A 121 -12.60 2.79 -17.13
N VAL A 122 -11.31 3.05 -17.37
CA VAL A 122 -10.84 4.34 -17.88
C VAL A 122 -11.43 4.60 -19.26
N LYS A 123 -12.16 5.71 -19.40
CA LYS A 123 -12.67 6.16 -20.71
C LYS A 123 -11.49 6.63 -21.56
N GLY A 124 -11.43 6.20 -22.82
CA GLY A 124 -10.39 6.62 -23.77
C GLY A 124 -9.24 5.63 -23.99
N MET A 125 -9.24 4.43 -23.38
CA MET A 125 -8.22 3.42 -23.69
C MET A 125 -8.23 3.01 -25.17
N SER A 126 -7.04 2.92 -25.77
CA SER A 126 -6.86 2.34 -27.11
C SER A 126 -7.15 0.84 -27.11
N SER A 127 -7.44 0.26 -28.28
CA SER A 127 -7.70 -1.18 -28.42
C SER A 127 -6.52 -2.04 -27.95
N GLN A 128 -5.28 -1.57 -28.15
CA GLN A 128 -4.07 -2.24 -27.66
C GLN A 128 -3.99 -2.22 -26.13
N GLN A 129 -4.30 -1.07 -25.50
CA GLN A 129 -4.32 -0.93 -24.05
C GLN A 129 -5.39 -1.81 -23.40
N LYS A 130 -6.60 -1.86 -23.97
CA LYS A 130 -7.67 -2.76 -23.51
C LYS A 130 -7.25 -4.22 -23.57
N ASN A 131 -6.68 -4.64 -24.69
CA ASN A 131 -6.20 -6.02 -24.84
C ASN A 131 -5.08 -6.36 -23.84
N LYS A 132 -4.24 -5.40 -23.45
CA LYS A 132 -3.21 -5.62 -22.42
C LYS A 132 -3.83 -5.67 -21.02
N PHE A 133 -4.83 -4.84 -20.74
CA PHE A 133 -5.48 -4.72 -19.44
C PHE A 133 -6.31 -5.97 -19.07
N PHE A 134 -7.08 -6.52 -20.02
CA PHE A 134 -7.96 -7.66 -19.79
C PHE A 134 -7.32 -9.03 -20.03
N LYS A 135 -6.02 -9.10 -20.34
CA LYS A 135 -5.32 -10.36 -20.65
C LYS A 135 -4.74 -11.10 -19.43
N THR A 136 -5.02 -10.63 -18.22
CA THR A 136 -4.56 -11.24 -16.98
C THR A 136 -5.52 -12.33 -16.54
#